data_AF-A0A2W2E847-F1
#
_entry.id   AF-A0A2W2E847-F1
#
_cell.length_a   1.000
_cell.length_b   1.000
_cell.length_c   1.000
_cell.angle_alpha   90.00
_cell.angle_beta   90.00
_cell.angle_gamma   90.00
#
_symmetry.space_group_name_H-M   'P 1'
#
loop_
_entity.id
_entity.type
_entity.pdbx_description
1 polymer ?
#
loop_
_entity_poly.entity_id
_entity_poly.type
_entity_poly.pdbx_seq_one_letter_code
_entity_poly.pdbx_strand_id
1 'polypeptide(L)'
;MITEHVRDAAATAVVFGFFASSWYGWAQEAPPRTWRRPLVAGSVAAILMVVAGALLAWRHWSDGTAFTAETSRNFGIVVGIEFGLAALGAGVLAALRRRDVIPAWIAFVVGVHLFPVAALIGYPLIHVVAALITLVAVAAVPVARSRSLPVSAVTGLGTGSVLLAAAGSSLGIALLGY
;
A
#
# COMPACT_ATOMS: atom_id res chain seq x y z
N MET A 1 -14.18 17.10 6.47
CA MET A 1 -12.72 16.99 6.34
C MET A 1 -12.38 15.62 5.77
N ILE A 2 -11.31 15.48 4.99
CA ILE A 2 -10.91 14.17 4.42
C ILE A 2 -10.27 13.28 5.51
N THR A 3 -9.70 13.86 6.56
CA THR A 3 -9.27 13.19 7.80
C THR A 3 -9.49 14.14 8.97
N GLU A 4 -9.74 13.60 10.17
CA GLU A 4 -9.94 14.39 11.39
C GLU A 4 -8.61 14.86 12.01
N HIS A 5 -7.51 14.15 11.74
CA HIS A 5 -6.23 14.36 12.40
C HIS A 5 -5.07 14.45 11.41
N VAL A 6 -4.31 15.55 11.45
CA VAL A 6 -3.13 15.75 10.60
C VAL A 6 -2.05 14.71 10.86
N ARG A 7 -1.91 14.25 12.11
CA ARG A 7 -1.00 13.16 12.48
C ARG A 7 -1.31 11.87 11.71
N ASP A 8 -2.59 11.53 11.55
CA ASP A 8 -3.00 10.30 10.86
C ASP A 8 -2.77 10.39 9.35
N ALA A 9 -2.97 11.58 8.75
CA ALA A 9 -2.61 11.83 7.36
C ALA A 9 -1.10 11.72 7.12
N ALA A 10 -0.29 12.32 8.00
CA ALA A 10 1.17 12.23 7.93
C ALA A 10 1.67 10.78 8.13
N ALA A 11 1.13 10.06 9.11
CA ALA A 11 1.44 8.65 9.33
C ALA A 11 1.02 7.76 8.14
N THR A 12 -0.13 8.05 7.52
CA THR A 12 -0.57 7.36 6.30
C THR A 12 0.41 7.58 5.15
N ALA A 13 0.95 8.80 4.99
CA ALA A 13 1.99 9.08 4.00
C ALA A 13 3.25 8.23 4.23
N VAL A 14 3.65 8.04 5.50
CA VAL A 14 4.76 7.15 5.86
C VAL A 14 4.47 5.72 5.45
N VAL A 15 3.34 5.18 5.89
CA VAL A 15 2.97 3.78 5.66
C VAL A 15 2.86 3.49 4.16
N PHE A 16 2.13 4.33 3.41
CA PHE A 16 1.98 4.15 1.98
C PHE A 16 3.27 4.37 1.21
N GLY A 17 4.13 5.31 1.61
CA GLY A 17 5.45 5.48 1.02
C GLY A 17 6.33 4.22 1.22
N PHE A 18 6.34 3.65 2.43
CA PHE A 18 7.11 2.45 2.71
C PHE A 18 6.64 1.26 1.87
N PHE A 19 5.33 1.02 1.82
CA PHE A 19 4.78 -0.07 1.03
C PHE A 19 4.92 0.18 -0.47
N ALA A 20 4.75 1.42 -0.95
CA ALA A 20 4.99 1.75 -2.35
C ALA A 20 6.42 1.38 -2.78
N SER A 21 7.42 1.71 -1.97
CA SER A 21 8.82 1.32 -2.22
C SER A 21 8.97 -0.21 -2.31
N SER A 22 8.37 -0.95 -1.38
CA SER A 22 8.39 -2.42 -1.37
C SER A 22 7.74 -3.03 -2.62
N TRP A 23 6.60 -2.49 -3.07
CA TRP A 23 5.91 -2.94 -4.28
C TRP A 23 6.69 -2.63 -5.56
N TYR A 24 7.33 -1.46 -5.64
CA TYR A 24 8.29 -1.19 -6.71
C TYR A 24 9.51 -2.11 -6.67
N GLY A 25 9.91 -2.61 -5.48
CA GLY A 25 10.91 -3.66 -5.34
C GLY A 25 10.48 -4.98 -5.98
N TRP A 26 9.24 -5.44 -5.73
CA TRP A 26 8.68 -6.60 -6.45
C TRP A 26 8.56 -6.38 -7.94
N ALA A 27 8.23 -5.17 -8.37
CA ALA A 27 8.19 -4.84 -9.78
C ALA A 27 9.55 -5.00 -10.48
N GLN A 28 10.66 -4.98 -9.71
CA GLN A 28 12.02 -5.06 -10.20
C GLN A 28 12.58 -6.48 -10.32
N GLU A 29 11.83 -7.53 -9.96
CA GLU A 29 12.28 -8.92 -10.06
C GLU A 29 12.74 -9.29 -11.49
N ALA A 30 11.91 -9.03 -12.50
CA ALA A 30 12.24 -9.28 -13.91
C ALA A 30 11.54 -8.31 -14.88
N PRO A 31 11.55 -6.98 -14.64
CA PRO A 31 10.81 -6.05 -15.49
C PRO A 31 11.45 -5.88 -16.88
N PRO A 32 10.67 -5.42 -17.87
CA PRO A 32 11.21 -4.87 -19.11
C PRO A 32 12.31 -3.85 -18.85
N ARG A 33 13.35 -3.83 -19.69
CA ARG A 33 14.52 -2.93 -19.52
C ARG A 33 14.12 -1.46 -19.42
N THR A 34 13.09 -1.05 -20.17
CA THR A 34 12.56 0.33 -20.19
C THR A 34 11.90 0.73 -18.88
N TRP A 35 11.46 -0.22 -18.04
CA TRP A 35 10.78 0.05 -16.78
C TRP A 35 11.76 0.27 -15.61
N ARG A 36 13.03 -0.15 -15.73
CA ARG A 36 13.98 -0.09 -14.61
C ARG A 36 14.16 1.33 -14.06
N ARG A 37 14.37 2.32 -14.93
CA ARG A 37 14.54 3.72 -14.54
C ARG A 37 13.29 4.30 -13.83
N PRO A 38 12.08 4.20 -14.40
CA PRO A 38 10.89 4.72 -13.72
C PRO A 38 10.58 3.95 -12.43
N LEU A 39 10.85 2.65 -12.33
CA LEU A 39 10.67 1.89 -11.10
C LEU A 39 11.61 2.37 -9.99
N VAL A 40 12.89 2.61 -10.30
CA VAL A 40 13.84 3.18 -9.34
C VAL A 40 13.42 4.59 -8.92
N ALA A 41 13.00 5.43 -9.86
CA ALA A 41 12.49 6.77 -9.54
C ALA A 41 11.27 6.71 -8.62
N GLY A 42 10.34 5.77 -8.87
CA GLY A 42 9.18 5.51 -8.02
C GLY A 42 9.57 5.07 -6.61
N SER A 43 10.52 4.12 -6.47
CA SER A 43 11.06 3.72 -5.16
C SER A 43 11.67 4.89 -4.41
N VAL A 44 12.50 5.71 -5.07
CA VAL A 44 13.12 6.89 -4.44
C VAL A 44 12.06 7.90 -4.00
N ALA A 45 11.09 8.22 -4.87
CA ALA A 45 9.99 9.12 -4.53
C ALA A 45 9.18 8.60 -3.34
N ALA A 46 8.93 7.29 -3.27
CA ALA A 46 8.25 6.65 -2.16
C ALA A 46 9.01 6.79 -0.83
N ILE A 47 10.33 6.63 -0.85
CA ILE A 47 11.19 6.89 0.32
C ILE A 47 11.18 8.37 0.72
N LEU A 48 11.13 9.31 -0.24
CA LEU A 48 10.98 10.72 0.07
C LEU A 48 9.65 11.01 0.78
N MET A 49 8.56 10.34 0.38
CA MET A 49 7.27 10.44 1.10
C MET A 49 7.37 9.89 2.52
N VAL A 50 8.10 8.78 2.73
CA VAL A 50 8.37 8.24 4.08
C VAL A 50 9.06 9.28 4.96
N VAL A 51 10.15 9.87 4.46
CA VAL A 51 10.93 10.86 5.23
C VAL A 51 10.09 12.10 5.54
N ALA A 52 9.43 12.68 4.53
CA ALA A 52 8.61 13.87 4.71
C ALA A 52 7.42 13.62 5.66
N GLY A 53 6.71 12.51 5.48
CA GLY A 53 5.61 12.09 6.35
C GLY A 53 6.07 11.86 7.78
N ALA A 54 7.24 11.24 7.99
CA ALA A 54 7.77 10.94 9.32
C ALA A 54 8.16 12.23 10.06
N LEU A 55 8.81 13.17 9.37
CA LEU A 55 9.14 14.48 9.93
C LEU A 55 7.87 15.25 10.33
N LEU A 56 6.82 15.20 9.51
CA LEU A 56 5.56 15.87 9.80
C LEU A 56 4.80 15.18 10.95
N ALA A 57 4.71 13.86 10.93
CA ALA A 57 4.09 13.08 12.01
C ALA A 57 4.81 13.29 13.35
N TRP A 58 6.14 13.46 13.33
CA TRP A 58 6.92 13.79 14.53
C TRP A 58 6.60 15.19 15.07
N ARG A 59 6.44 16.19 14.19
CA ARG A 59 6.03 17.55 14.58
C ARG A 59 4.64 17.58 15.20
N HIS A 60 3.71 16.77 14.68
CA HIS A 60 2.32 16.65 15.15
C HIS A 60 2.12 15.48 16.13
N TRP A 61 3.18 14.98 16.76
CA TRP A 61 3.10 13.77 17.58
C TRP A 61 2.19 13.93 18.80
N SER A 62 2.11 15.14 19.34
CA SER A 62 1.27 15.51 20.48
C SER A 62 -0.17 15.82 20.11
N ASP A 63 -0.50 15.86 18.82
CA ASP A 63 -1.86 16.12 18.34
C ASP A 63 -2.73 14.86 18.45
N GLY A 64 -4.04 15.05 18.30
CA GLY A 64 -5.02 13.97 18.30
C GLY A 64 -4.77 12.93 17.20
N THR A 65 -5.30 11.73 17.42
CA THR A 65 -5.23 10.58 16.49
C THR A 65 -6.47 9.72 16.66
N ALA A 66 -6.90 9.06 15.59
CA ALA A 66 -8.00 8.09 15.60
C ALA A 66 -7.67 6.85 16.46
N PHE A 67 -6.39 6.65 16.81
CA PHE A 67 -5.93 5.53 17.61
C PHE A 67 -6.20 5.72 19.11
N THR A 68 -7.37 5.26 19.53
CA THR A 68 -7.67 4.98 20.95
C THR A 68 -7.21 3.58 21.35
N ALA A 69 -7.33 3.20 22.62
CA ALA A 69 -7.04 1.83 23.07
C ALA A 69 -7.90 0.77 22.35
N GLU A 70 -9.18 1.09 22.10
CA GLU A 70 -10.09 0.22 21.37
C GLU A 70 -9.74 0.14 19.88
N THR A 71 -9.57 1.30 19.21
CA THR A 71 -9.22 1.35 17.79
C THR A 71 -7.90 0.64 17.52
N SER A 72 -6.90 0.83 18.40
CA SER A 72 -5.58 0.17 18.28
C SER A 72 -5.68 -1.36 18.38
N ARG A 73 -6.50 -1.87 19.31
CA ARG A 73 -6.73 -3.32 19.44
C ARG A 73 -7.41 -3.87 18.18
N ASN A 74 -8.47 -3.21 17.72
CA ASN A 74 -9.21 -3.64 16.54
C ASN A 74 -8.35 -3.57 15.28
N PHE A 75 -7.54 -2.53 15.13
CA PHE A 75 -6.55 -2.40 14.07
C PHE A 75 -5.55 -3.57 14.09
N GLY A 76 -5.00 -3.91 15.26
CA GLY A 76 -4.09 -5.05 15.41
C GLY A 76 -4.72 -6.39 15.02
N ILE A 77 -6.00 -6.61 15.32
CA ILE A 77 -6.74 -7.81 14.90
C ILE A 77 -6.89 -7.84 13.38
N VAL A 78 -7.31 -6.72 12.76
CA VAL A 78 -7.46 -6.61 11.30
C VAL A 78 -6.14 -6.90 10.58
N VAL A 79 -5.04 -6.33 11.07
CA VAL A 79 -3.69 -6.60 10.54
C VAL A 79 -3.29 -8.05 10.77
N GLY A 80 -3.55 -8.63 11.94
CA GLY A 80 -3.26 -10.04 12.22
C GLY A 80 -3.97 -10.99 11.26
N ILE A 81 -5.24 -10.73 10.95
CA ILE A 81 -6.02 -11.48 9.97
C ILE A 81 -5.42 -11.33 8.57
N GLU A 82 -5.06 -10.10 8.16
CA GLU A 82 -4.42 -9.83 6.88
C GLU A 82 -3.14 -10.67 6.70
N PHE A 83 -2.20 -10.56 7.64
CA PHE A 83 -0.95 -11.30 7.58
C PHE A 83 -1.18 -12.81 7.57
N GLY A 84 -2.16 -13.30 8.35
CA GLY A 84 -2.57 -14.71 8.34
C GLY A 84 -3.08 -15.18 6.98
N LEU A 85 -3.99 -14.44 6.36
CA LEU A 85 -4.54 -14.76 5.03
C LEU A 85 -3.49 -14.65 3.92
N ALA A 86 -2.65 -13.61 3.97
CA ALA A 86 -1.57 -13.40 3.03
C ALA A 86 -0.59 -14.58 3.09
N ALA A 87 -0.12 -14.95 4.28
CA ALA A 87 0.82 -16.05 4.49
C ALA A 87 0.20 -17.41 4.11
N LEU A 88 -1.04 -17.68 4.53
CA LEU A 88 -1.73 -18.92 4.21
C LEU A 88 -1.88 -19.11 2.69
N GLY A 89 -2.44 -18.11 1.99
CA GLY A 89 -2.64 -18.22 0.55
C GLY A 89 -1.32 -18.24 -0.23
N ALA A 90 -0.29 -17.49 0.20
CA ALA A 90 1.04 -17.60 -0.39
C ALA A 90 1.64 -19.01 -0.21
N GLY A 91 1.49 -19.61 0.98
CA GLY A 91 1.92 -20.98 1.27
C GLY A 91 1.20 -22.01 0.41
N VAL A 92 -0.12 -21.91 0.26
CA VAL A 92 -0.93 -22.77 -0.61
C VAL A 92 -0.48 -22.63 -2.07
N LEU A 93 -0.34 -21.40 -2.58
CA LEU A 93 0.12 -21.15 -3.95
C LEU A 93 1.53 -21.67 -4.20
N ALA A 94 2.43 -21.54 -3.22
CA ALA A 94 3.77 -22.09 -3.29
C ALA A 94 3.75 -23.62 -3.34
N ALA A 95 2.92 -24.28 -2.51
CA ALA A 95 2.75 -25.74 -2.52
C ALA A 95 2.18 -26.24 -3.85
N LEU A 96 1.28 -25.48 -4.48
CA LEU A 96 0.71 -25.76 -5.80
C LEU A 96 1.63 -25.37 -6.97
N ARG A 97 2.88 -24.95 -6.70
CA ARG A 97 3.87 -24.49 -7.70
C ARG A 97 3.36 -23.31 -8.55
N ARG A 98 2.48 -22.47 -7.99
CA ARG A 98 1.93 -21.24 -8.59
C ARG A 98 2.57 -20.00 -7.96
N ARG A 99 3.90 -20.00 -7.84
CA ARG A 99 4.64 -18.93 -7.17
C ARG A 99 4.55 -17.59 -7.91
N ASP A 100 4.35 -17.65 -9.22
CA ASP A 100 4.19 -16.50 -10.10
C ASP A 100 3.00 -15.61 -9.71
N VAL A 101 1.92 -16.17 -9.16
CA VAL A 101 0.72 -15.39 -8.78
C VAL A 101 0.68 -14.96 -7.31
N ILE A 102 1.69 -15.31 -6.51
CA ILE A 102 1.79 -14.89 -5.10
C ILE A 102 1.73 -13.37 -4.94
N PRO A 103 2.42 -12.55 -5.76
CA PRO A 103 2.33 -11.10 -5.67
C PRO A 103 0.89 -10.58 -5.83
N ALA A 104 0.14 -11.13 -6.78
CA ALA A 104 -1.26 -10.76 -7.01
C ALA A 104 -2.17 -11.18 -5.85
N TRP A 105 -1.93 -12.36 -5.26
CA TRP A 105 -2.65 -12.79 -4.05
C TRP A 105 -2.41 -11.83 -2.87
N ILE A 106 -1.14 -11.48 -2.61
CA ILE A 106 -0.80 -10.57 -1.51
C ILE A 106 -1.40 -9.19 -1.78
N ALA A 107 -1.38 -8.69 -3.02
CA ALA A 107 -2.00 -7.43 -3.38
C ALA A 107 -3.52 -7.46 -3.14
N PHE A 108 -4.17 -8.58 -3.45
CA PHE A 108 -5.60 -8.76 -3.21
C PHE A 108 -5.93 -8.70 -1.72
N VAL A 109 -5.19 -9.44 -0.89
CA VAL A 109 -5.37 -9.45 0.57
C VAL A 109 -5.16 -8.05 1.14
N VAL A 110 -4.07 -7.36 0.76
CA VAL A 110 -3.79 -5.96 1.16
C VAL A 110 -4.93 -5.04 0.74
N GLY A 111 -5.37 -5.11 -0.52
CA GLY A 111 -6.47 -4.29 -1.04
C GLY A 111 -7.77 -4.48 -0.24
N VAL A 112 -8.13 -5.72 0.08
CA VAL A 112 -9.32 -6.03 0.89
C VAL A 112 -9.15 -5.60 2.34
N HIS A 113 -7.96 -5.79 2.92
CA HIS A 113 -7.62 -5.37 4.29
C HIS A 113 -7.75 -3.86 4.49
N LEU A 114 -7.47 -3.06 3.47
CA LEU A 114 -7.53 -1.60 3.60
C LEU A 114 -8.95 -1.08 3.82
N PHE A 115 -10.01 -1.81 3.45
CA PHE A 115 -11.40 -1.40 3.72
C PHE A 115 -11.71 -1.29 5.23
N PRO A 116 -11.52 -2.34 6.06
CA PRO A 116 -11.73 -2.22 7.49
C PRO A 116 -10.75 -1.24 8.15
N VAL A 117 -9.50 -1.13 7.67
CA VAL A 117 -8.58 -0.09 8.16
C VAL A 117 -9.16 1.31 7.92
N ALA A 118 -9.64 1.59 6.72
CA ALA A 118 -10.21 2.88 6.37
C ALA A 118 -11.42 3.24 7.24
N ALA A 119 -12.26 2.25 7.57
CA ALA A 119 -13.40 2.41 8.46
C ALA A 119 -12.96 2.67 9.91
N LEU A 120 -11.95 1.93 10.41
CA LEU A 120 -11.46 2.08 11.79
C LEU A 120 -10.83 3.44 12.06
N ILE A 121 -10.09 3.99 11.10
CA ILE A 121 -9.39 5.27 11.28
C ILE A 121 -10.17 6.46 10.70
N GLY A 122 -11.35 6.22 10.12
CA GLY A 122 -12.21 7.28 9.59
C GLY A 122 -11.59 8.07 8.43
N TYR A 123 -10.79 7.43 7.56
CA TYR A 123 -10.08 8.11 6.47
C TYR A 123 -10.55 7.62 5.09
N PRO A 124 -11.50 8.32 4.43
CA PRO A 124 -12.11 7.89 3.16
C PRO A 124 -11.15 7.67 2.00
N LEU A 125 -10.02 8.39 1.94
CA LEU A 125 -8.99 8.17 0.91
C LEU A 125 -8.54 6.71 0.86
N ILE A 126 -8.47 6.05 2.01
CA ILE A 126 -8.02 4.65 2.10
C ILE A 126 -9.03 3.70 1.45
N HIS A 127 -10.34 4.01 1.43
CA HIS A 127 -11.32 3.20 0.69
C HIS A 127 -11.05 3.24 -0.82
N VAL A 128 -10.65 4.40 -1.35
CA VAL A 128 -10.29 4.53 -2.77
C VAL A 128 -9.03 3.72 -3.07
N VAL A 129 -8.03 3.80 -2.21
CA VAL A 129 -6.79 3.00 -2.32
C VAL A 129 -7.10 1.50 -2.27
N ALA A 130 -7.94 1.07 -1.32
CA ALA A 130 -8.40 -0.30 -1.17
C ALA A 130 -9.02 -0.84 -2.47
N ALA A 131 -9.95 -0.08 -3.06
CA ALA A 131 -10.60 -0.45 -4.31
C ALA A 131 -9.62 -0.53 -5.49
N LEU A 132 -8.73 0.46 -5.63
CA LEU A 132 -7.75 0.50 -6.71
C LEU A 132 -6.72 -0.64 -6.62
N ILE A 133 -6.20 -0.94 -5.42
CA ILE A 133 -5.27 -2.06 -5.22
C ILE A 133 -5.96 -3.40 -5.47
N THR A 134 -7.21 -3.56 -5.00
CA THR A 134 -8.00 -4.77 -5.28
C THR A 134 -8.21 -4.95 -6.78
N LEU A 135 -8.51 -3.87 -7.51
CA LEU A 135 -8.63 -3.90 -8.96
C LEU A 135 -7.32 -4.28 -9.64
N VAL A 136 -6.18 -3.69 -9.21
CA VAL A 136 -4.85 -4.07 -9.71
C VAL A 136 -4.59 -5.56 -9.48
N ALA A 137 -4.90 -6.08 -8.29
CA ALA A 137 -4.66 -7.47 -7.95
C ALA A 137 -5.43 -8.44 -8.85
N VAL A 138 -6.72 -8.16 -9.09
CA VAL A 138 -7.58 -8.97 -9.97
C VAL A 138 -7.14 -8.86 -11.43
N ALA A 139 -6.76 -7.66 -11.89
CA ALA A 139 -6.36 -7.42 -13.27
C ALA A 139 -4.91 -7.86 -13.59
N ALA A 140 -4.03 -7.96 -12.60
CA ALA A 140 -2.60 -8.17 -12.82
C ALA A 140 -2.31 -9.47 -13.57
N VAL A 141 -2.96 -10.57 -13.20
CA VAL A 141 -2.74 -11.88 -13.84
C VAL A 141 -3.12 -11.89 -15.32
N PRO A 142 -4.34 -11.51 -15.74
CA PRO A 142 -4.70 -11.48 -17.17
C PRO A 142 -3.87 -10.46 -17.96
N VAL A 143 -3.56 -9.29 -17.38
CA VAL A 143 -2.71 -8.28 -18.04
C VAL A 143 -1.29 -8.79 -18.24
N ALA A 144 -0.68 -9.39 -17.20
CA ALA A 144 0.66 -9.94 -17.28
C ALA A 144 0.76 -11.04 -18.33
N ARG A 145 -0.22 -11.96 -18.36
CA ARG A 145 -0.25 -13.06 -19.34
C ARG A 145 -0.43 -12.56 -20.77
N SER A 146 -1.36 -11.62 -21.01
CA SER A 146 -1.62 -11.08 -22.36
C SER A 146 -0.45 -10.28 -22.93
N ARG A 147 0.43 -9.75 -22.06
CA ARG A 147 1.62 -8.96 -22.44
C ARG A 147 2.94 -9.71 -22.28
N SER A 148 2.90 -10.99 -21.92
CA SER A 148 4.08 -11.83 -21.61
C SER A 148 5.02 -11.18 -20.59
N LEU A 149 4.46 -10.57 -19.56
CA LEU A 149 5.17 -9.93 -18.46
C LEU A 149 5.12 -10.80 -17.19
N PRO A 150 6.10 -10.66 -16.27
CA PRO A 150 5.96 -11.22 -14.94
C PRO A 150 4.76 -10.61 -14.21
N VAL A 151 3.99 -11.44 -13.49
CA VAL A 151 2.87 -10.96 -12.67
C VAL A 151 3.37 -10.00 -11.59
N SER A 152 4.52 -10.28 -10.98
CA SER A 152 5.20 -9.38 -10.02
C SER A 152 5.46 -7.99 -10.58
N ALA A 153 5.88 -7.89 -11.85
CA ALA A 153 6.12 -6.62 -12.54
C ALA A 153 4.85 -5.77 -12.65
N VAL A 154 3.74 -6.39 -13.07
CA VAL A 154 2.45 -5.70 -13.26
C VAL A 154 1.82 -5.35 -11.92
N THR A 155 1.76 -6.30 -10.99
CA THR A 155 1.21 -6.07 -9.65
C THR A 155 2.02 -5.01 -8.91
N GLY A 156 3.35 -5.12 -8.90
CA GLY A 156 4.24 -4.18 -8.21
C GLY A 156 4.15 -2.76 -8.76
N LEU A 157 4.14 -2.61 -10.10
CA LEU A 157 3.98 -1.29 -10.72
C LEU A 157 2.62 -0.68 -10.39
N GLY A 158 1.53 -1.46 -10.51
CA GLY A 158 0.18 -0.97 -10.26
C GLY A 158 -0.02 -0.57 -8.80
N THR A 159 0.25 -1.49 -7.87
CA THR A 159 0.06 -1.27 -6.43
C THR A 159 1.01 -0.19 -5.91
N GLY A 160 2.28 -0.21 -6.33
CA GLY A 160 3.26 0.80 -5.95
C GLY A 160 2.86 2.21 -6.40
N SER A 161 2.30 2.35 -7.61
CA SER A 161 1.86 3.65 -8.13
C SER A 161 0.62 4.18 -7.42
N VAL A 162 -0.35 3.31 -7.10
CA VAL A 162 -1.53 3.69 -6.30
C VAL A 162 -1.10 4.16 -4.92
N LEU A 163 -0.21 3.42 -4.25
CA LEU A 163 0.28 3.77 -2.92
C LEU A 163 1.14 5.04 -2.93
N LEU A 164 2.01 5.23 -3.93
CA LEU A 164 2.80 6.45 -4.05
C LEU A 164 1.92 7.68 -4.24
N ALA A 165 0.92 7.60 -5.11
CA ALA A 165 -0.05 8.68 -5.30
C ALA A 165 -0.81 8.97 -4.01
N ALA A 166 -1.26 7.94 -3.29
CA ALA A 166 -1.95 8.10 -2.02
C ALA A 166 -1.05 8.65 -0.90
N ALA A 167 0.24 8.30 -0.90
CA ALA A 167 1.23 8.85 0.01
C ALA A 167 1.43 10.36 -0.23
N GLY A 168 1.57 10.76 -1.50
CA GLY A 168 1.65 12.16 -1.89
C GLY A 168 0.39 12.94 -1.54
N SER A 169 -0.80 12.38 -1.81
CA SER A 169 -2.08 12.97 -1.42
C SER A 169 -2.21 13.13 0.09
N SER A 170 -1.83 12.10 0.86
CA SER A 170 -1.90 12.16 2.33
C SER A 170 -0.91 13.16 2.92
N LEU A 171 0.30 13.25 2.34
CA LEU A 171 1.27 14.28 2.72
C LEU A 171 0.74 15.68 2.38
N GLY A 172 0.15 15.86 1.20
CA GLY A 172 -0.49 17.12 0.80
C GLY A 172 -1.63 17.51 1.73
N ILE A 173 -2.50 16.56 2.10
CA ILE A 173 -3.57 16.78 3.07
C ILE A 173 -3.00 17.17 4.43
N ALA A 174 -1.91 16.54 4.89
CA ALA A 174 -1.29 16.86 6.16
C ALA A 174 -0.62 18.25 6.15
N LEU A 175 -0.01 18.66 5.03
CA LEU A 175 0.62 19.97 4.86
C LEU A 175 -0.39 21.11 4.70
N LEU A 176 -1.53 20.86 4.05
CA LEU A 176 -2.62 21.82 3.84
C LEU A 176 -3.66 21.76 4.96
N GLY A 177 -3.51 20.80 5.88
CA GLY A 177 -4.45 20.51 6.94
C GLY A 177 -4.59 21.66 7.94
N TYR A 178 -3.61 22.57 8.01
CA TYR A 178 -3.64 23.84 8.73
C TYR A 178 -2.68 24.84 8.10
#